data_AF-Q0G5D8-F1
#
_entry.id   AF-Q0G5D8-F1
#
_cell.length_a   1.000
_cell.length_b   1.000
_cell.length_c   1.000
_cell.angle_alpha   90.00
_cell.angle_beta   90.00
_cell.angle_gamma   90.00
#
_symmetry.space_group_name_H-M   'P 1'
#
loop_
_entity.id
_entity.type
_entity.pdbx_description
1 polymer ?
#
loop_
_entity_poly.entity_id
_entity_poly.type
_entity_poly.pdbx_seq_one_letter_code
_entity_poly.pdbx_strand_id
1 'polypeptide(L)'
;MHDEIDRLAFEAYGWEDLGTRIVGRPGATLPSSLKSEDQEAAEEELLARLVALNVERQAEEAKGHVRWLRPDYQIPKLGAKAPKPAEDEQADLDIAVPIAASAGRPKWPTTGDDQIRLIRDMLGKAPAPAAPEDVASAFDGRNTANRKARVARVLSLLASLGAAREGDGKYFVVR
;
A
#
# COMPACT_ATOMS: atom_id res chain seq x y z
N MET A 1 32.95 14.33 -4.44
CA MET A 1 32.61 13.01 -3.88
C MET A 1 31.18 12.60 -4.25
N HIS A 2 30.15 13.38 -3.92
CA HIS A 2 28.75 13.03 -4.30
C HIS A 2 28.54 12.94 -5.82
N ASP A 3 28.94 13.98 -6.57
CA ASP A 3 28.80 14.00 -8.03
C ASP A 3 29.53 12.85 -8.76
N GLU A 4 30.59 12.30 -8.15
CA GLU A 4 31.33 11.18 -8.72
C GLU A 4 30.57 9.88 -8.53
N ILE A 5 30.02 9.66 -7.33
CA ILE A 5 29.15 8.52 -7.04
C ILE A 5 27.91 8.55 -7.93
N ASP A 6 27.31 9.72 -8.10
CA ASP A 6 26.10 9.87 -8.92
C ASP A 6 26.40 9.53 -10.39
N ARG A 7 27.51 10.05 -10.96
CA ARG A 7 27.92 9.68 -12.33
C ARG A 7 28.12 8.18 -12.50
N LEU A 8 28.82 7.52 -11.57
CA LEU A 8 29.03 6.08 -11.61
C LEU A 8 27.72 5.29 -11.48
N ALA A 9 26.75 5.81 -10.71
CA ALA A 9 25.43 5.20 -10.62
C ALA A 9 24.71 5.27 -11.97
N PHE A 10 24.69 6.44 -12.64
CA PHE A 10 24.10 6.57 -13.97
C PHE A 10 24.79 5.66 -15.01
N GLU A 11 26.12 5.57 -14.99
CA GLU A 11 26.89 4.67 -15.86
C GLU A 11 26.53 3.19 -15.65
N ALA A 12 26.37 2.74 -14.40
CA ALA A 12 25.99 1.37 -14.10
C ALA A 12 24.61 0.96 -14.68
N TYR A 13 23.74 1.94 -14.93
CA TYR A 13 22.44 1.74 -15.57
C TYR A 13 22.43 2.12 -17.07
N GLY A 14 23.56 2.57 -17.63
CA GLY A 14 23.67 3.05 -19.01
C GLY A 14 22.87 4.33 -19.27
N TRP A 15 22.75 5.18 -18.26
CA TRP A 15 21.98 6.43 -18.26
C TRP A 15 22.90 7.66 -18.20
N GLU A 16 24.08 7.59 -18.82
CA GLU A 16 25.08 8.68 -18.81
C GLU A 16 24.51 9.96 -19.43
N ASP A 17 23.57 9.81 -20.36
CA ASP A 17 22.83 10.90 -21.00
C ASP A 17 22.05 11.76 -20.00
N LEU A 18 21.50 11.15 -18.94
CA LEU A 18 20.83 11.85 -17.84
C LEU A 18 21.84 12.38 -16.81
N GLY A 19 22.89 11.61 -16.55
CA GLY A 19 23.95 12.00 -15.63
C GLY A 19 24.61 13.34 -15.99
N THR A 20 24.84 13.59 -17.28
CA THR A 20 25.39 14.87 -17.77
C THR A 20 24.46 16.07 -17.62
N ARG A 21 23.13 15.84 -17.61
CA ARG A 21 22.09 16.86 -17.50
C ARG A 21 21.73 17.20 -16.05
N ILE A 22 21.96 16.29 -15.10
CA ILE A 22 21.50 16.41 -13.71
C ILE A 22 22.66 16.57 -12.72
N VAL A 23 23.74 15.79 -12.85
CA VAL A 23 24.77 15.70 -11.81
C VAL A 23 25.61 16.98 -11.73
N GLY A 24 25.78 17.51 -10.51
CA GLY A 24 26.56 18.73 -10.24
C GLY A 24 25.84 20.04 -10.57
N ARG A 25 24.56 19.99 -11.02
CA ARG A 25 23.75 21.20 -11.24
C ARG A 25 23.08 21.69 -9.95
N PRO A 26 22.93 23.01 -9.74
CA PRO A 26 22.20 23.56 -8.60
C PRO A 26 20.75 23.07 -8.61
N GLY A 27 20.30 22.37 -7.56
CA GLY A 27 18.97 21.75 -7.54
C GLY A 27 19.00 20.23 -7.40
N ALA A 28 20.14 19.57 -7.68
CA ALA A 28 20.27 18.12 -7.56
C ALA A 28 20.32 17.62 -6.10
N THR A 29 20.88 18.40 -5.17
CA THR A 29 21.05 18.04 -3.74
C THR A 29 20.56 19.09 -2.74
N LEU A 30 20.16 20.28 -3.21
CA LEU A 30 19.52 21.33 -2.43
C LEU A 30 18.30 21.85 -3.19
N PRO A 31 17.13 22.08 -2.55
CA PRO A 31 15.98 22.66 -3.21
C PRO A 31 16.35 24.08 -3.68
N SER A 32 16.45 24.23 -5.00
CA SER A 32 16.82 25.48 -5.68
C SER A 32 15.65 25.91 -6.56
N SER A 33 15.30 27.19 -6.51
CA SER A 33 14.33 27.82 -7.42
C SER A 33 14.92 28.14 -8.80
N LEU A 34 16.17 27.73 -9.06
CA LEU A 34 16.92 27.97 -10.29
C LEU A 34 17.14 26.67 -11.08
N LYS A 35 16.15 25.79 -11.15
CA LYS A 35 16.21 24.63 -12.05
C LYS A 35 16.03 25.11 -13.49
N SER A 36 16.89 24.64 -14.39
CA SER A 36 16.70 24.87 -15.82
C SER A 36 15.66 23.90 -16.38
N GLU A 37 14.88 24.32 -17.39
CA GLU A 37 13.91 23.45 -18.07
C GLU A 37 14.54 22.12 -18.56
N ASP A 38 15.78 22.17 -19.07
CA ASP A 38 16.57 20.99 -19.48
C ASP A 38 16.82 19.99 -18.32
N GLN A 39 17.03 20.51 -17.11
CA GLN A 39 17.23 19.68 -15.92
C GLN A 39 15.91 19.07 -15.45
N GLU A 40 14.82 19.83 -15.46
CA GLU A 40 13.50 19.32 -15.09
C GLU A 40 13.05 18.22 -16.05
N ALA A 41 13.22 18.41 -17.37
CA ALA A 41 12.93 17.38 -18.36
C ALA A 41 13.78 16.11 -18.15
N ALA A 42 15.06 16.25 -17.80
CA ALA A 42 15.92 15.11 -17.49
C ALA A 42 15.49 14.40 -16.18
N GLU A 43 15.04 15.14 -15.17
CA GLU A 43 14.50 14.58 -13.93
C GLU A 43 13.20 13.80 -14.19
N GLU A 44 12.29 14.32 -15.03
CA GLU A 44 11.08 13.61 -15.44
C GLU A 44 11.40 12.34 -16.23
N GLU A 45 12.37 12.40 -17.14
CA GLU A 45 12.85 11.24 -17.89
C GLU A 45 13.47 10.18 -16.96
N LEU A 46 14.25 10.61 -15.96
CA LEU A 46 14.78 9.72 -14.93
C LEU A 46 13.66 9.03 -14.15
N LEU A 47 12.64 9.76 -13.73
CA LEU A 47 11.48 9.18 -13.03
C LEU A 47 10.75 8.16 -13.90
N ALA A 48 10.56 8.44 -15.19
CA ALA A 48 9.92 7.51 -16.12
C ALA A 48 10.73 6.20 -16.27
N ARG A 49 12.06 6.29 -16.44
CA ARG A 49 12.94 5.11 -16.54
C ARG A 49 12.95 4.30 -15.23
N LEU A 50 12.94 4.96 -14.08
CA LEU A 50 12.87 4.29 -12.78
C LEU A 50 11.53 3.57 -12.56
N VAL A 51 10.41 4.16 -12.97
CA VAL A 51 9.09 3.51 -12.89
C VAL A 51 9.06 2.28 -13.78
N ALA A 52 9.56 2.35 -15.02
CA ALA A 52 9.65 1.20 -15.91
C ALA A 52 10.49 0.07 -15.30
N LEU A 53 11.67 0.38 -14.76
CA LEU A 53 12.52 -0.60 -14.09
C LEU A 53 11.87 -1.20 -12.84
N ASN A 54 11.09 -0.41 -12.11
CA ASN A 54 10.33 -0.90 -10.96
C ASN A 54 9.23 -1.87 -11.40
N VAL A 55 8.53 -1.59 -12.49
CA VAL A 55 7.51 -2.49 -13.07
C VAL A 55 8.13 -3.84 -13.43
N GLU A 56 9.26 -3.83 -14.12
CA GLU A 56 10.00 -5.05 -14.46
C GLU A 56 10.40 -5.85 -13.21
N ARG A 57 10.97 -5.17 -12.20
CA ARG A 57 11.34 -5.80 -10.93
C ARG A 57 10.13 -6.34 -10.17
N GLN A 58 9.01 -5.64 -10.14
CA GLN A 58 7.78 -6.16 -9.53
C GLN A 58 7.33 -7.46 -10.20
N ALA A 59 7.42 -7.55 -11.53
CA ALA A 59 7.12 -8.78 -12.26
C ALA A 59 8.13 -9.92 -11.96
N GLU A 60 9.41 -9.62 -11.77
CA GLU A 60 10.42 -10.59 -11.32
C GLU A 60 10.17 -11.06 -9.89
N GLU A 61 9.87 -10.13 -8.99
CA GLU A 61 9.57 -10.40 -7.59
C GLU A 61 8.29 -11.23 -7.43
N ALA A 62 7.25 -10.96 -8.22
CA ALA A 62 6.03 -11.77 -8.26
C ALA A 62 6.32 -13.23 -8.66
N LYS A 63 7.34 -13.46 -9.51
CA LYS A 63 7.85 -14.80 -9.86
C LYS A 63 8.75 -15.41 -8.79
N GLY A 64 8.95 -14.73 -7.65
CA GLY A 64 9.81 -15.16 -6.56
C GLY A 64 11.28 -14.79 -6.70
N HIS A 65 11.66 -14.01 -7.71
CA HIS A 65 13.04 -13.61 -7.96
C HIS A 65 13.32 -12.23 -7.35
N VAL A 66 13.76 -12.21 -6.08
CA VAL A 66 14.18 -10.97 -5.41
C VAL A 66 15.69 -10.77 -5.52
N ARG A 67 16.13 -9.66 -6.12
CA ARG A 67 17.55 -9.29 -6.26
C ARG A 67 18.03 -8.52 -5.02
N TRP A 68 18.54 -9.25 -4.04
CA TRP A 68 19.07 -8.67 -2.79
C TRP A 68 20.42 -7.96 -3.01
N LEU A 69 20.56 -6.74 -2.48
CA LEU A 69 21.82 -6.00 -2.45
C LEU A 69 22.85 -6.64 -1.50
N ARG A 70 22.36 -7.20 -0.38
CA ARG A 70 23.15 -7.95 0.61
C ARG A 70 22.36 -9.17 1.09
N PRO A 71 22.39 -10.29 0.33
CA PRO A 71 21.63 -11.50 0.64
C PRO A 71 21.79 -11.95 2.10
N ASP A 72 23.03 -12.04 2.59
CA ASP A 72 23.35 -12.57 3.93
C ASP A 72 22.76 -11.75 5.08
N TYR A 73 22.54 -10.44 4.87
CA TYR A 73 21.96 -9.55 5.88
C TYR A 73 20.45 -9.34 5.68
N GLN A 74 19.99 -9.36 4.43
CA GLN A 74 18.62 -9.02 4.08
C GLN A 74 17.69 -10.25 4.12
N ILE A 75 18.12 -11.42 3.63
CA ILE A 75 17.30 -12.64 3.61
C ILE A 75 16.89 -13.06 5.03
N PRO A 76 17.76 -13.08 6.05
CA PRO A 76 17.34 -13.47 7.40
C PRO A 76 16.28 -12.55 8.01
N LYS A 77 16.24 -11.27 7.62
CA LYS A 77 15.31 -10.27 8.18
C LYS A 77 14.05 -10.09 7.36
N LEU A 78 14.15 -10.19 6.04
CA LEU A 78 13.11 -9.80 5.08
C LEU A 78 12.67 -10.96 4.18
N GLY A 79 13.44 -12.05 4.08
CA GLY A 79 13.15 -13.18 3.22
C GLY A 79 11.83 -13.89 3.55
N ALA A 80 11.37 -13.84 4.81
CA ALA A 80 10.05 -14.36 5.18
C ALA A 80 8.87 -13.52 4.64
N LYS A 81 9.12 -12.28 4.23
CA LYS A 81 8.13 -11.35 3.63
C LYS A 81 8.32 -11.18 2.13
N ALA A 82 9.37 -11.75 1.55
CA ALA A 82 9.57 -11.74 0.11
C ALA A 82 8.43 -12.53 -0.56
N PRO A 83 7.90 -12.05 -1.70
CA PRO A 83 6.96 -12.81 -2.50
C PRO A 83 7.59 -14.16 -2.83
N LYS A 84 6.94 -15.24 -2.38
CA LYS A 84 7.30 -16.60 -2.78
C LYS A 84 6.60 -16.87 -4.10
N PRO A 85 7.23 -17.62 -5.02
CA PRO A 85 6.51 -18.11 -6.18
C PRO A 85 5.32 -18.92 -5.66
N ALA A 86 4.11 -18.48 -6.00
CA ALA A 86 2.93 -19.29 -5.75
C ALA A 86 3.06 -20.53 -6.65
N GLU A 87 3.27 -21.70 -6.05
CA GLU A 87 2.79 -22.92 -6.68
C GLU A 87 1.28 -22.73 -6.81
N ASP A 88 0.83 -22.50 -8.05
CA ASP A 88 -0.57 -22.39 -8.46
C ASP A 88 -1.41 -21.33 -7.73
N GLU A 89 -1.16 -20.05 -7.97
CA GLU A 89 -2.24 -19.06 -7.98
C GLU A 89 -1.78 -17.82 -8.75
N GLN A 90 -2.46 -17.52 -9.86
CA GLN A 90 -2.34 -16.28 -10.61
C GLN A 90 -2.65 -15.09 -9.70
N ALA A 91 -1.62 -14.55 -9.05
CA ALA A 91 -1.64 -13.23 -8.46
C ALA A 91 -1.14 -12.25 -9.53
N ASP A 92 -2.06 -11.81 -10.38
CA ASP A 92 -1.95 -10.56 -11.13
C ASP A 92 -1.78 -9.44 -10.08
N LEU A 93 -0.54 -9.07 -9.80
CA LEU A 93 -0.24 -7.87 -9.02
C LEU A 93 -0.22 -6.71 -10.00
N ASP A 94 -1.43 -6.25 -10.27
CA ASP A 94 -1.72 -5.01 -10.96
C ASP A 94 -0.99 -3.85 -10.27
N ILE A 95 -0.11 -3.21 -11.01
CA ILE A 95 0.43 -1.91 -10.64
C ILE A 95 -0.73 -0.94 -10.77
N ALA A 96 -1.22 -0.49 -9.62
CA ALA A 96 -2.23 0.55 -9.51
C ALA A 96 -1.69 1.89 -10.09
N VAL A 97 -1.80 2.05 -11.39
CA VAL A 97 -2.37 3.27 -11.96
C VAL A 97 -3.75 3.43 -11.30
N PRO A 98 -4.16 4.61 -10.80
CA PRO A 98 -5.41 4.76 -10.08
C PRO A 98 -6.58 4.64 -11.06
N ILE A 99 -6.93 3.41 -11.41
CA ILE A 99 -8.18 3.07 -12.05
C ILE A 99 -9.05 2.48 -10.96
N ALA A 100 -10.16 3.17 -10.72
CA ALA A 100 -11.21 2.80 -9.81
C ALA A 100 -11.70 1.36 -10.07
N ALA A 101 -11.19 0.39 -9.34
CA ALA A 101 -11.74 -0.98 -9.32
C ALA A 101 -11.40 -1.73 -8.01
N SER A 102 -11.65 -1.10 -6.86
CA SER A 102 -11.96 -1.81 -5.61
C SER A 102 -13.30 -1.30 -5.09
N ALA A 103 -14.33 -1.36 -5.94
CA ALA A 103 -15.69 -1.11 -5.51
C ALA A 103 -16.17 -2.33 -4.71
N GLY A 104 -16.07 -2.28 -3.39
CA GLY A 104 -16.84 -3.20 -2.55
C GLY A 104 -16.53 -3.19 -1.07
N ARG A 105 -15.25 -3.18 -0.67
CA ARG A 105 -14.88 -3.32 0.75
C ARG A 105 -14.22 -2.05 1.28
N PRO A 106 -14.80 -1.40 2.30
CA PRO A 106 -14.20 -0.20 2.86
C PRO A 106 -12.90 -0.54 3.61
N LYS A 107 -11.91 0.35 3.52
CA LYS A 107 -10.70 0.27 4.34
C LYS A 107 -11.04 0.50 5.81
N TRP A 108 -10.36 -0.21 6.70
CA TRP A 108 -10.56 -0.04 8.15
C TRP A 108 -10.08 1.34 8.61
N PRO A 109 -10.94 2.20 9.19
CA PRO A 109 -10.55 3.55 9.59
C PRO A 109 -9.61 3.56 10.80
N THR A 110 -8.70 4.52 10.88
CA THR A 110 -7.80 4.70 12.04
C THR A 110 -8.49 5.42 13.20
N THR A 111 -9.40 6.36 12.90
CA THR A 111 -10.14 7.18 13.86
C THR A 111 -11.31 6.41 14.49
N GLY A 112 -11.57 6.62 15.78
CA GLY A 112 -12.67 5.98 16.51
C GLY A 112 -14.06 6.36 15.97
N ASP A 113 -14.30 7.65 15.71
CA ASP A 113 -15.60 8.13 15.23
C ASP A 113 -15.95 7.57 13.84
N ASP A 114 -14.95 7.46 12.96
CA ASP A 114 -15.13 6.90 11.62
C ASP A 114 -15.38 5.39 11.67
N GLN A 115 -14.77 4.66 12.61
CA GLN A 115 -15.09 3.25 12.85
C GLN A 115 -16.56 3.08 13.26
N ILE A 116 -17.07 3.95 14.15
CA ILE A 116 -18.47 3.90 14.62
C ILE A 116 -19.44 4.18 13.45
N ARG A 117 -19.22 5.25 12.68
CA ARG A 117 -20.06 5.61 11.53
C ARG A 117 -20.10 4.49 10.50
N LEU A 118 -18.95 3.95 10.15
CA LEU A 118 -18.83 2.95 9.09
C LEU A 118 -19.43 1.60 9.50
N ILE A 119 -19.26 1.18 10.75
CA ILE A 119 -19.91 -0.04 11.28
C ILE A 119 -21.43 0.15 11.34
N ARG A 120 -21.92 1.32 11.76
CA ARG A 120 -23.36 1.63 11.75
C ARG A 120 -23.94 1.58 10.34
N ASP A 121 -23.29 2.20 9.36
CA ASP A 121 -23.74 2.19 7.96
C ASP A 121 -23.74 0.77 7.38
N MET A 122 -22.75 -0.03 7.73
CA MET A 122 -22.67 -1.44 7.32
C MET A 122 -23.82 -2.26 7.92
N LEU A 123 -24.09 -2.13 9.22
CA LEU A 123 -25.25 -2.78 9.85
C LEU A 123 -26.57 -2.28 9.27
N GLY A 124 -26.67 -1.00 8.90
CA GLY A 124 -27.85 -0.43 8.27
C GLY A 124 -28.11 -0.98 6.87
N LYS A 125 -27.07 -1.38 6.13
CA LYS A 125 -27.14 -1.99 4.80
C LYS A 125 -27.23 -3.52 4.85
N ALA A 126 -26.88 -4.15 5.96
CA ALA A 126 -26.88 -5.59 6.11
C ALA A 126 -28.32 -6.15 6.05
N PRO A 127 -28.58 -7.19 5.22
CA PRO A 127 -29.91 -7.79 5.11
C PRO A 127 -30.25 -8.75 6.27
N ALA A 128 -29.28 -9.08 7.12
CA ALA A 128 -29.43 -10.01 8.25
C ALA A 128 -28.57 -9.56 9.44
N PRO A 129 -28.88 -10.02 10.67
CA PRO A 129 -28.04 -9.78 11.85
C PRO A 129 -26.61 -10.28 11.62
N ALA A 130 -25.62 -9.43 11.91
CA ALA A 130 -24.22 -9.70 11.63
C ALA A 130 -23.45 -10.04 12.91
N ALA A 131 -22.61 -11.08 12.87
CA ALA A 131 -21.70 -11.37 13.97
C ALA A 131 -20.48 -10.41 13.93
N PRO A 132 -19.80 -10.15 15.06
CA PRO A 132 -18.60 -9.31 15.08
C PRO A 132 -17.49 -9.80 14.13
N GLU A 133 -17.40 -11.11 13.92
CA GLU A 133 -16.43 -11.70 13.00
C GLU A 133 -16.75 -11.41 11.54
N ASP A 134 -18.03 -11.49 11.16
CA ASP A 134 -18.52 -11.18 9.82
C ASP A 134 -18.25 -9.70 9.50
N VAL A 135 -18.58 -8.81 10.44
CA VAL A 135 -18.32 -7.37 10.31
C VAL A 135 -16.82 -7.10 10.16
N ALA A 136 -15.96 -7.76 10.95
CA ALA A 136 -14.51 -7.60 10.84
C ALA A 136 -13.94 -8.10 9.50
N SER A 137 -14.55 -9.14 8.90
CA SER A 137 -14.16 -9.71 7.61
C SER A 137 -14.60 -8.88 6.40
N ALA A 138 -15.60 -8.02 6.57
CA ALA A 138 -16.12 -7.18 5.49
C ALA A 138 -15.23 -5.96 5.16
N PHE A 139 -14.24 -5.67 6.01
CA PHE A 139 -13.24 -4.63 5.78
C PHE A 139 -12.03 -5.14 5.01
N ASP A 140 -11.44 -4.25 4.22
CA ASP A 140 -10.21 -4.54 3.50
C ASP A 140 -8.99 -4.75 4.45
N GLY A 141 -8.04 -5.58 4.02
CA GLY A 141 -6.83 -5.95 4.74
C GLY A 141 -6.97 -7.06 5.80
N ARG A 142 -5.87 -7.34 6.52
CA ARG A 142 -5.73 -8.50 7.42
C ARG A 142 -6.72 -8.47 8.60
N ASN A 143 -7.51 -9.54 8.74
CA ASN A 143 -8.41 -9.76 9.88
C ASN A 143 -7.62 -10.18 11.14
N THR A 144 -7.06 -9.20 11.84
CA THR A 144 -6.28 -9.42 13.07
C THR A 144 -7.17 -9.56 14.30
N ALA A 145 -6.70 -10.28 15.34
CA ALA A 145 -7.42 -10.41 16.61
C ALA A 145 -7.74 -9.05 17.26
N ASN A 146 -6.83 -8.07 17.13
CA ASN A 146 -7.05 -6.69 17.57
C ASN A 146 -8.20 -5.99 16.83
N ARG A 147 -8.36 -6.25 15.52
CA ARG A 147 -9.49 -5.72 14.73
C ARG A 147 -10.80 -6.32 15.22
N LYS A 148 -10.88 -7.65 15.38
CA LYS A 148 -12.06 -8.33 15.92
C LYS A 148 -12.47 -7.78 17.29
N ALA A 149 -11.51 -7.64 18.20
CA ALA A 149 -11.76 -7.07 19.53
C ALA A 149 -12.25 -5.61 19.47
N ARG A 150 -11.73 -4.82 18.52
CA ARG A 150 -12.16 -3.43 18.33
C ARG A 150 -13.57 -3.33 17.74
N VAL A 151 -13.88 -4.15 16.74
CA VAL A 151 -15.24 -4.27 16.17
C VAL A 151 -16.24 -4.67 17.24
N ALA A 152 -15.93 -5.69 18.04
CA ALA A 152 -16.79 -6.14 19.14
C ALA A 152 -17.07 -5.01 20.15
N ARG A 153 -16.06 -4.22 20.53
CA ARG A 153 -16.24 -3.05 21.42
C ARG A 153 -17.16 -1.99 20.80
N VAL A 154 -17.00 -1.69 19.51
CA VAL A 154 -17.84 -0.69 18.83
C VAL A 154 -19.29 -1.18 18.71
N LEU A 155 -19.51 -2.46 18.41
CA LEU A 155 -20.85 -3.06 18.35
C LEU A 155 -21.54 -3.04 19.73
N SER A 156 -20.82 -3.39 20.80
CA SER A 156 -21.31 -3.31 22.17
C SER A 156 -21.66 -1.87 22.59
N LEU A 157 -20.83 -0.90 22.19
CA LEU A 157 -21.10 0.52 22.40
C LEU A 157 -22.36 0.97 21.65
N LEU A 158 -22.49 0.61 20.37
CA LEU A 158 -23.69 0.92 19.57
C LEU A 158 -24.96 0.30 20.17
N ALA A 159 -24.88 -0.91 20.72
CA ALA A 159 -25.99 -1.54 21.42
C ALA A 159 -26.36 -0.80 22.70
N SER A 160 -25.36 -0.38 23.48
CA SER A 160 -25.56 0.37 24.73
C SER A 160 -26.16 1.76 24.49
N LEU A 161 -25.80 2.42 23.39
CA LEU A 161 -26.40 3.70 22.96
C LEU A 161 -27.78 3.53 22.30
N GLY A 162 -28.27 2.30 22.13
CA GLY A 162 -29.55 2.01 21.46
C GLY A 162 -29.53 2.21 19.95
N ALA A 163 -28.35 2.43 19.35
CA ALA A 163 -28.17 2.58 17.90
C ALA A 163 -28.15 1.24 17.14
N ALA A 164 -27.96 0.13 17.85
CA ALA A 164 -28.11 -1.23 17.35
C ALA A 164 -28.80 -2.10 18.42
N ARG A 165 -29.36 -3.24 18.03
CA ARG A 165 -29.83 -4.29 18.94
C ARG A 165 -28.97 -5.52 18.82
N GLU A 166 -28.83 -6.21 19.94
CA GLU A 166 -28.13 -7.50 20.03
C GLU A 166 -29.17 -8.63 20.18
N GLY A 167 -28.98 -9.72 19.45
CA GLY A 167 -29.75 -10.96 19.58
C GLY A 167 -28.90 -12.15 19.14
N ASP A 168 -28.84 -13.20 19.98
CA ASP A 168 -28.01 -14.40 19.76
C ASP A 168 -26.54 -14.09 19.37
N GLY A 169 -25.95 -13.08 20.02
CA GLY A 169 -24.56 -12.64 19.74
C GLY A 169 -24.35 -11.96 18.39
N LYS A 170 -25.45 -11.60 17.71
CA LYS A 170 -25.44 -10.86 16.44
C LYS A 170 -26.04 -9.47 16.63
N TYR A 171 -25.57 -8.52 15.84
CA TYR A 171 -25.98 -7.13 15.90
C TYR A 171 -26.77 -6.75 14.66
N PHE A 172 -27.85 -5.98 14.84
CA PHE A 172 -28.65 -5.43 13.75
C PHE A 172 -29.19 -4.05 14.11
N VAL A 173 -29.45 -3.22 13.10
CA VAL A 173 -30.14 -1.94 13.28
C VAL A 173 -31.62 -2.17 12.98
N VAL A 174 -32.50 -1.74 13.88
CA VAL A 174 -33.94 -1.71 13.60
C VAL A 174 -34.18 -0.54 12.65
N ARG A 175 -34.60 -0.84 11.42
CA ARG A 175 -35.09 0.18 10.48
C ARG A 175 -36.50 0.61 10.84
#